data_AF-A0A9J6RNT4-F1
#
_entry.id   AF-A0A9J6RNT4-F1
#
_cell.length_a   1.000
_cell.length_b   1.000
_cell.length_c   1.000
_cell.angle_alpha   90.00
_cell.angle_beta   90.00
_cell.angle_gamma   90.00
#
_symmetry.space_group_name_H-M   'P 1'
#
loop_
_entity.id
_entity.type
_entity.pdbx_description
1 polymer ?
#
loop_
_entity_poly.entity_id
_entity_poly.type
_entity_poly.pdbx_seq_one_letter_code
_entity_poly.pdbx_strand_id
1 'polypeptide(L)' 'MIKTLLNDTRKILKLYGLGAILFFIGVGFMQWADGLLPPSLQQELVMLLGLSLAVVGFSTAMLGQCLLIVQRFKNMGKKP' A
#
# COMPACT_ATOMS: atom_id res chain seq x y z
N MET A 1 -5.97 -19.45 7.56
CA MET A 1 -5.89 -17.96 7.55
C MET A 1 -5.99 -17.38 6.14
N ILE A 2 -5.11 -17.73 5.19
CA ILE A 2 -5.14 -17.19 3.82
C ILE A 2 -6.39 -17.62 3.02
N LYS A 3 -6.87 -18.86 3.18
CA LYS A 3 -8.09 -19.37 2.51
C LYS A 3 -9.35 -18.58 2.89
N THR A 4 -9.43 -18.05 4.11
CA THR A 4 -10.57 -17.24 4.58
C THR A 4 -10.55 -15.83 4.01
N LEU A 5 -9.36 -15.23 3.82
CA LEU A 5 -9.20 -13.93 3.18
C LEU A 5 -9.55 -13.97 1.69
N LEU A 6 -9.15 -15.05 0.99
CA LEU A 6 -9.45 -15.26 -0.43
C LEU A 6 -10.93 -15.49 -0.76
N ASN A 7 -11.79 -15.63 0.24
CA ASN A 7 -13.22 -15.78 0.03
C ASN A 7 -13.99 -14.44 0.06
N ASP A 8 -13.35 -13.38 0.55
CA ASP A 8 -13.98 -12.10 0.79
C ASP A 8 -13.23 -10.97 0.04
N THR A 9 -13.62 -10.77 -1.22
CA THR A 9 -13.01 -9.76 -2.11
C THR A 9 -13.02 -8.36 -1.47
N ARG A 10 -14.05 -8.05 -0.67
CA ARG A 10 -14.16 -6.74 -0.03
C ARG A 10 -13.05 -6.51 1.00
N LYS A 11 -12.65 -7.55 1.73
CA LYS A 11 -11.52 -7.46 2.68
C LYS A 11 -10.19 -7.26 1.96
N ILE A 12 -9.98 -7.95 0.84
CA ILE A 12 -8.77 -7.78 0.04
C ILE A 12 -8.70 -6.37 -0.57
N LEU A 13 -9.83 -5.86 -1.08
CA LEU A 13 -9.92 -4.47 -1.56
C LEU A 13 -9.66 -3.44 -0.45
N LYS A 14 -10.16 -3.69 0.77
CA LYS A 14 -9.84 -2.83 1.93
C LYS A 14 -8.35 -2.85 2.26
N LEU A 15 -7.71 -4.02 2.21
CA LEU A 15 -6.26 -4.15 2.44
C LEU A 15 -5.46 -3.40 1.37
N TYR A 16 -5.83 -3.56 0.10
CA TYR A 16 -5.25 -2.81 -1.01
C TYR A 16 -5.42 -1.30 -0.82
N GLY A 17 -6.65 -0.84 -0.52
CA GLY A 17 -6.95 0.57 -0.30
C GLY A 17 -6.18 1.17 0.88
N LEU A 18 -6.06 0.42 1.98
CA LEU A 18 -5.29 0.84 3.15
C LEU A 18 -3.80 0.98 2.81
N GLY A 19 -3.23 0.01 2.08
CA GLY A 19 -1.86 0.10 1.59
C GLY A 19 -1.63 1.30 0.67
N ALA A 20 -2.56 1.55 -0.26
CA ALA A 20 -2.49 2.68 -1.18
C ALA A 20 -2.55 4.03 -0.44
N ILE A 21 -3.47 4.19 0.52
CA ILE A 21 -3.55 5.40 1.34
C ILE A 21 -2.24 5.62 2.09
N LEU A 22 -1.69 4.58 2.74
CA LEU A 22 -0.44 4.68 3.47
C LEU A 22 0.74 5.04 2.56
N PHE A 23 0.78 4.48 1.34
CA PHE A 23 1.77 4.82 0.33
C PHE A 23 1.71 6.31 -0.03
N PHE A 24 0.53 6.83 -0.34
CA PHE A 24 0.35 8.23 -0.69
C PHE A 24 0.65 9.18 0.48
N ILE A 25 0.36 8.77 1.72
CA ILE A 25 0.78 9.52 2.91
C ILE A 25 2.32 9.62 2.94
N GLY A 26 3.02 8.50 2.75
CA GLY A 26 4.48 8.48 2.71
C GLY A 26 5.07 9.39 1.62
N VAL A 27 4.49 9.35 0.41
CA VAL A 27 4.85 10.26 -0.69
C VAL A 27 4.56 11.72 -0.33
N GLY A 28 3.44 12.00 0.33
CA GLY A 28 3.08 13.33 0.80
C GLY A 28 4.10 13.90 1.79
N PHE A 29 4.60 13.09 2.72
CA PHE A 29 5.67 13.49 3.64
C PHE A 29 6.97 13.82 2.90
N MET A 30 7.35 13.03 1.90
CA MET A 30 8.54 13.30 1.09
C MET A 30 8.40 14.60 0.30
N GLN A 31 7.26 14.81 -0.36
CA GLN A 31 6.98 16.03 -1.12
C GLN A 31 6.96 17.27 -0.21
N TRP A 32 6.40 17.14 1.00
CA TRP A 32 6.36 18.21 1.98
C TRP A 32 7.76 18.56 2.50
N ALA A 33 8.57 17.55 2.82
CA ALA A 33 9.94 17.74 3.29
C ALA A 33 10.81 18.42 2.22
N ASP A 34 10.72 17.99 0.97
CA ASP A 34 11.50 18.57 -0.13
C ASP A 34 11.09 20.01 -0.47
N GLY A 35 9.80 20.34 -0.36
CA GLY A 35 9.28 21.66 -0.73
C GLY A 35 9.37 22.73 0.35
N LEU A 36 9.36 22.36 1.63
CA LEU A 36 9.20 23.30 2.75
C LEU A 36 10.35 23.30 3.75
N LEU A 37 11.18 22.25 3.80
CA LEU A 37 12.33 22.21 4.69
C LEU A 37 13.60 22.59 3.90
N PRO A 38 14.43 23.51 4.43
CA PRO A 38 15.72 23.76 3.85
C PRO A 38 16.63 22.52 4.03
N PRO A 39 17.65 22.36 3.15
CA PRO A 39 18.64 21.28 3.25
C PRO A 39 19.22 21.18 4.66
N SER A 40 18.82 20.14 5.39
CA SER A 40 19.15 19.94 6.80
C SER A 40 18.93 18.50 7.23
N LEU A 41 19.55 18.11 8.36
CA LEU A 41 19.35 16.78 8.96
C LEU A 41 17.87 16.51 9.28
N GLN A 42 17.10 17.54 9.60
CA GLN A 42 15.66 17.41 9.85
C GLN A 42 14.90 17.00 8.58
N GLN A 43 15.23 17.60 7.43
CA GLN A 43 14.64 17.21 6.15
C GLN A 43 14.94 15.74 5.84
N GLU A 44 16.18 15.30 6.02
CA GLU A 44 16.57 13.90 5.78
C GLU A 44 15.79 12.92 6.64
N LEU A 45 15.56 13.23 7.92
CA LEU A 45 14.77 12.39 8.82
C LEU A 45 13.30 12.30 8.40
N VAL A 46 12.69 13.42 7.98
CA VAL A 46 11.31 13.42 7.49
C VAL A 46 11.21 12.68 6.15
N MET A 47 12.19 12.83 5.27
CA MET A 47 12.29 12.07 4.01
C MET A 47 12.38 10.56 4.27
N LEU A 48 13.22 10.15 5.22
CA LEU A 48 13.38 8.75 5.61
C LEU A 48 12.08 8.17 6.19
N LEU A 49 11.38 8.95 7.03
CA LEU A 49 10.08 8.58 7.56
C LEU A 49 9.06 8.41 6.43
N GLY A 50 8.97 9.39 5.50
CA GLY A 50 8.10 9.31 4.33
C GLY A 50 8.40 8.09 3.45
N LEU A 51 9.68 7.80 3.22
CA LEU A 51 10.14 6.63 2.48
C LEU A 51 9.72 5.32 3.16
N SER A 52 9.90 5.22 4.48
CA SER A 52 9.51 4.02 5.23
C SER A 52 8.00 3.76 5.17
N LEU A 53 7.19 4.81 5.32
CA LEU A 53 5.73 4.73 5.17
C LEU A 53 5.34 4.32 3.74
N ALA A 54 6.00 4.88 2.73
CA ALA A 54 5.78 4.53 1.35
C ALA A 54 6.09 3.05 1.09
N VAL A 55 7.24 2.54 1.56
CA VAL A 55 7.62 1.12 1.40
C VAL A 55 6.60 0.18 2.06
N VAL A 56 6.15 0.49 3.28
CA VAL A 56 5.15 -0.32 3.98
C VAL A 56 3.78 -0.27 3.28
N GLY A 57 3.35 0.92 2.86
CA GLY A 57 2.11 1.11 2.12
C GLY A 57 2.11 0.37 0.78
N PHE A 58 3.19 0.53 0.01
CA PHE A 58 3.40 -0.17 -1.26
C PHE A 58 3.38 -1.68 -1.08
N SER A 59 4.12 -2.21 -0.09
CA SER A 59 4.17 -3.65 0.18
C SER A 59 2.79 -4.20 0.53
N THR A 60 2.03 -3.46 1.35
CA THR A 60 0.65 -3.84 1.73
C THR A 60 -0.30 -3.81 0.53
N ALA A 61 -0.21 -2.77 -0.30
CA ALA A 61 -1.01 -2.64 -1.51
C ALA A 61 -0.67 -3.74 -2.53
N MET A 62 0.61 -4.02 -2.74
CA MET A 62 1.07 -5.10 -3.62
C MET A 62 0.59 -6.46 -3.16
N LEU A 63 0.64 -6.75 -1.85
CA LEU A 63 0.05 -7.98 -1.31
C LEU A 63 -1.45 -8.06 -1.59
N GLY A 64 -2.19 -6.98 -1.38
CA GLY A 64 -3.61 -6.89 -1.72
C GLY A 64 -3.88 -7.16 -3.20
N GLN A 65 -3.09 -6.55 -4.09
CA GLN A 65 -3.21 -6.73 -5.54
C GLN A 65 -2.91 -8.17 -5.97
N CYS A 66 -1.85 -8.79 -5.44
CA CYS A 66 -1.52 -10.19 -5.70
C CYS A 66 -2.66 -11.12 -5.26
N LEU A 67 -3.27 -10.86 -4.10
CA LEU A 67 -4.41 -11.65 -3.60
C LEU A 67 -5.64 -11.51 -4.50
N LEU A 68 -5.94 -10.31 -5.03
CA LEU A 68 -7.03 -10.10 -6.00
C LEU A 68 -6.79 -10.86 -7.31
N ILE A 69 -5.55 -10.86 -7.80
CA ILE A 69 -5.17 -11.61 -9.00
C ILE A 69 -5.38 -13.11 -8.79
N VAL A 70 -4.89 -13.67 -7.68
CA VAL A 70 -5.08 -15.09 -7.33
C VAL A 70 -6.57 -15.43 -7.19
N GLN A 71 -7.36 -14.55 -6.58
CA GLN A 71 -8.79 -14.73 -6.44
C GLN A 71 -9.51 -14.73 -7.79
N ARG A 72 -9.14 -13.84 -8.71
CA ARG A 72 -9.66 -13.82 -10.08
C ARG A 72 -9.36 -15.13 -10.81
N PHE A 73 -8.13 -15.62 -10.76
CA PHE A 73 -7.76 -16.89 -11.38
C PHE A 73 -8.55 -18.06 -10.80
N LYS A 74 -8.76 -18.09 -9.47
CA LYS A 74 -9.56 -19.14 -8.80
C LYS A 74 -11.05 -19.12 -9.21
N ASN A 75 -11.60 -17.94 -9.49
CA ASN A 75 -13.00 -17.79 -9.92
C ASN A 75 -13.18 -17.95 -11.43
N MET A 76 -12.08 -17.90 -12.20
CA MET A 76 -12.10 -18.11 -13.64
C MET A 76 -12.57 -19.55 -13.95
N GLY A 77 -13.67 -19.68 -14.70
CA GLY A 77 -14.27 -20.98 -15.05
C GLY A 77 -15.39 -21.46 -14.13
N LYS A 78 -15.67 -20.78 -13.01
CA LYS A 78 -16.90 -21.00 -12.23
C LYS A 78 -18.00 -20.10 -12.79
N LYS A 79 -19.08 -20.70 -13.31
CA LYS A 79 -20.30 -19.96 -13.71
C LYS A 79 -20.86 -19.21 -12.48
N PRO A 80 -21.45 -18.02 -12.68
CA PRO A 80 -21.94 -17.15 -11.60
C PRO A 80 -22.95 -17.85 -10.69
#